data_AF-A0A956K2S8-F1
#
_entry.id   AF-A0A956K2S8-F1
#
_cell.length_a   1.000
_cell.length_b   1.000
_cell.length_c   1.000
_cell.angle_alpha   90.00
_cell.angle_beta   90.00
_cell.angle_gamma   90.00
#
_symmetry.space_group_name_H-M   'P 1'
#
loop_
_entity.id
_entity.type
_entity.pdbx_description
1 polymer ?
#
loop_
_entity_poly.entity_id
_entity_poly.type
_entity_poly.pdbx_seq_one_letter_code
_entity_poly.pdbx_strand_id
1 'polypeptide(L)'
;PEAALGVVFVAGDDDCSIDDPAFFADGDAPLGKFRCFREGVHCDDDAVPEGPQSGCAPRASSAVMADVDDEAGFLRALKADPAAVTVTTLAGEPDRVALARTGDGLEVSPACTDAVNDVTPRPGIRLGAFAGRMRGSVAGLCEQTLEEAGTPAGLDLRRALGHRCLEGRILDVKPWEPGVQFQCEVEAVSAGGEVTALAACPNPNHVFDEDGPCWAIKPGPAQCGDFPSQLALQVNWGGDDKLTTPPGVTTRVRCAVEDDDPLD
;
A
#
# COMPACT_ATOMS: atom_id res chain seq x y z
N PRO A 1 -14.61 1.98 -15.93
CA PRO A 1 -15.02 1.28 -14.69
C PRO A 1 -14.10 0.11 -14.29
N GLU A 2 -13.26 -0.41 -15.19
CA GLU A 2 -12.39 -1.57 -14.93
C GLU A 2 -10.94 -1.27 -14.53
N ALA A 3 -10.49 -0.01 -14.61
CA ALA A 3 -9.14 0.35 -14.15
C ALA A 3 -9.05 0.28 -12.61
N ALA A 4 -7.91 -0.17 -12.07
CA ALA A 4 -7.62 -0.03 -10.64
C ALA A 4 -7.56 1.46 -10.22
N LEU A 5 -7.81 1.73 -8.95
CA LEU A 5 -7.69 3.07 -8.35
C LEU A 5 -6.53 3.06 -7.35
N GLY A 6 -5.50 3.84 -7.66
CA GLY A 6 -4.43 4.19 -6.71
C GLY A 6 -4.70 5.54 -6.07
N VAL A 7 -4.62 5.60 -4.74
CA VAL A 7 -4.62 6.86 -3.98
C VAL A 7 -3.33 6.94 -3.18
N VAL A 8 -2.59 8.03 -3.35
CA VAL A 8 -1.37 8.29 -2.58
C VAL A 8 -1.57 9.60 -1.82
N PHE A 9 -1.55 9.51 -0.50
CA PHE A 9 -1.50 10.67 0.38
C PHE A 9 -0.05 11.01 0.67
N VAL A 10 0.34 12.26 0.42
CA VAL A 10 1.63 12.81 0.85
C VAL A 10 1.32 14.01 1.71
N ALA A 11 1.58 13.89 3.01
CA ALA A 11 1.09 14.85 3.99
C ALA A 11 2.15 15.18 5.04
N GLY A 12 2.34 16.49 5.29
CA GLY A 12 3.16 16.99 6.40
C GLY A 12 2.38 17.12 7.71
N ASP A 13 1.05 17.00 7.66
CA ASP A 13 0.13 17.04 8.79
C ASP A 13 -0.89 15.90 8.66
N ASP A 14 -1.51 15.51 9.78
CA ASP A 14 -2.60 14.53 9.74
C ASP A 14 -3.88 15.10 9.10
N ASP A 15 -4.80 14.19 8.76
CA ASP A 15 -6.10 14.54 8.22
C ASP A 15 -6.98 15.34 9.21
N CYS A 16 -7.72 16.31 8.66
CA CYS A 16 -8.73 17.08 9.36
C CYS A 16 -10.06 17.05 8.59
N SER A 17 -10.52 15.86 8.20
CA SER A 17 -11.77 15.63 7.46
C SER A 17 -12.99 16.11 8.27
N ILE A 18 -13.24 17.41 8.18
CA ILE A 18 -14.31 18.15 8.85
C ILE A 18 -15.24 18.73 7.80
N ASP A 19 -16.53 18.45 7.98
CA ASP A 19 -17.56 18.87 7.02
C ASP A 19 -18.07 20.29 7.27
N ASP A 20 -17.91 20.82 8.49
CA ASP A 20 -18.39 22.16 8.87
C ASP A 20 -17.27 23.22 8.74
N PRO A 21 -17.34 24.11 7.74
CA PRO A 21 -16.35 25.18 7.56
C PRO A 21 -16.28 26.15 8.76
N ALA A 22 -17.34 26.25 9.56
CA ALA A 22 -17.35 27.08 10.76
C ALA A 22 -16.31 26.63 11.80
N PHE A 23 -15.87 25.36 11.73
CA PHE A 23 -14.79 24.84 12.57
C PHE A 23 -13.47 25.61 12.40
N PHE A 24 -13.24 26.15 11.20
CA PHE A 24 -12.05 26.91 10.83
C PHE A 24 -12.23 28.44 10.92
N ALA A 25 -13.42 28.91 11.29
CA ALA A 25 -13.74 30.35 11.27
C ALA A 25 -13.03 31.16 12.38
N ASP A 26 -12.58 30.49 13.44
CA ASP A 26 -11.77 31.09 14.51
C ASP A 26 -10.28 31.02 14.10
N GLY A 27 -9.81 32.07 13.43
CA GLY A 27 -8.58 32.15 12.65
C GLY A 27 -7.21 32.02 13.35
N ASP A 28 -7.07 31.19 14.38
CA ASP A 28 -5.77 30.85 14.97
C ASP A 28 -5.21 29.58 14.29
N ALA A 29 -4.43 29.80 13.22
CA ALA A 29 -3.82 28.75 12.41
C ALA A 29 -3.04 27.65 13.19
N PRO A 30 -2.38 27.94 14.34
CA PRO A 30 -1.76 26.88 15.15
C PRO A 30 -2.78 26.08 15.98
N LEU A 31 -3.85 26.74 16.45
CA LEU A 31 -4.95 26.07 17.17
C LEU A 31 -5.76 25.16 16.25
N GLY A 32 -5.92 25.51 14.97
CA GLY A 32 -6.64 24.67 13.99
C GLY A 32 -6.10 23.24 13.92
N LYS A 33 -4.76 23.08 13.84
CA LYS A 33 -4.11 21.75 13.76
C LYS A 33 -4.26 20.95 15.04
N PHE A 34 -4.07 21.59 16.19
CA PHE A 34 -4.31 20.94 17.48
C PHE A 34 -5.80 20.59 17.67
N ARG A 35 -6.72 21.42 17.17
CA ARG A 35 -8.15 21.15 17.20
C ARG A 35 -8.48 19.89 16.40
N CYS A 36 -7.93 19.74 15.19
CA CYS A 36 -8.08 18.52 14.40
C CYS A 36 -7.60 17.27 15.18
N PHE A 37 -6.43 17.35 15.81
CA PHE A 37 -5.92 16.26 16.65
C PHE A 37 -6.87 15.96 17.83
N ARG A 38 -7.25 16.99 18.60
CA ARG A 38 -8.10 16.84 19.78
C ARG A 38 -9.46 16.23 19.47
N GLU A 39 -10.09 16.65 18.38
CA GLU A 39 -11.42 16.18 17.99
C GLU A 39 -11.36 14.85 17.23
N GLY A 40 -10.24 14.54 16.59
CA GLY A 40 -10.08 13.42 15.66
C GLY A 40 -9.31 12.23 16.19
N VAL A 41 -8.60 12.39 17.30
CA VAL A 41 -7.72 11.39 17.91
C VAL A 41 -8.05 11.25 19.39
N HIS A 42 -7.94 10.03 19.90
CA HIS A 42 -7.88 9.72 21.32
C HIS A 42 -6.58 8.96 21.58
N CYS A 43 -6.00 9.12 22.76
CA CYS A 43 -4.79 8.43 23.22
C CYS A 43 -5.11 7.77 24.58
N ASP A 44 -4.22 6.92 25.11
CA ASP A 44 -4.47 6.18 26.37
C ASP A 44 -4.81 7.12 27.55
N ASP A 45 -4.24 8.32 27.56
CA ASP A 45 -4.60 9.41 28.46
C ASP A 45 -5.39 10.49 27.70
N ASP A 46 -6.72 10.45 27.85
CA ASP A 46 -7.62 11.45 27.26
C ASP A 46 -7.41 12.87 27.82
N ALA A 47 -6.61 13.05 28.87
CA ALA A 47 -6.23 14.39 29.36
C ALA A 47 -5.27 15.13 28.42
N VAL A 48 -4.69 14.44 27.41
CA VAL A 48 -3.72 14.98 26.42
C VAL A 48 -2.74 15.99 27.03
N PRO A 49 -1.99 15.59 28.08
CA PRO A 49 -1.01 16.47 28.71
C PRO A 49 0.14 16.78 27.76
N GLU A 50 0.91 17.83 28.07
CA GLU A 50 2.17 18.10 27.35
C GLU A 50 3.13 16.90 27.46
N GLY A 51 3.85 16.61 26.37
CA GLY A 51 4.81 15.51 26.29
C GLY A 51 4.37 14.37 25.38
N PRO A 52 5.08 13.23 25.43
CA PRO A 52 4.77 12.05 24.62
C PRO A 52 3.39 11.49 24.92
N GLN A 53 2.69 11.05 23.88
CA GLN A 53 1.39 10.36 23.96
C GLN A 53 1.54 8.90 23.49
N SER A 54 0.70 8.01 23.99
CA SER A 54 0.67 6.59 23.60
C SER A 54 -0.73 6.11 23.29
N GLY A 55 -0.83 4.99 22.57
CA GLY A 55 -2.13 4.38 22.25
C GLY A 55 -3.03 5.25 21.39
N CYS A 56 -2.44 6.18 20.63
CA CYS A 56 -3.21 7.14 19.85
C CYS A 56 -3.88 6.48 18.65
N ALA A 57 -5.18 6.71 18.48
CA ALA A 57 -6.00 6.15 17.41
C ALA A 57 -7.10 7.14 16.98
N PRO A 58 -7.66 6.99 15.76
CA PRO A 58 -8.78 7.81 15.33
C PRO A 58 -9.97 7.70 16.29
N ARG A 59 -10.58 8.82 16.61
CA ARG A 59 -11.80 8.90 17.42
C ARG A 59 -13.01 8.59 16.54
N ALA A 60 -13.54 7.37 16.63
CA ALA A 60 -14.70 6.93 15.86
C ALA A 60 -16.00 7.72 16.18
N SER A 61 -16.13 8.23 17.41
CA SER A 61 -17.32 8.93 17.87
C SER A 61 -17.19 10.46 17.83
N SER A 62 -16.38 11.00 16.92
CA SER A 62 -16.25 12.46 16.79
C SER A 62 -17.56 13.06 16.29
N ALA A 63 -18.02 14.14 16.92
CA ALA A 63 -19.23 14.84 16.48
C ALA A 63 -18.98 15.80 15.30
N VAL A 64 -17.71 16.06 14.98
CA VAL A 64 -17.28 17.09 14.04
C VAL A 64 -16.32 16.58 12.97
N MET A 65 -15.70 15.41 13.17
CA MET A 65 -14.81 14.79 12.19
C MET A 65 -15.43 13.52 11.61
N ALA A 66 -15.24 13.31 10.31
CA ALA A 66 -15.67 12.09 9.63
C ALA A 66 -15.00 10.85 10.24
N ASP A 67 -15.71 9.72 10.25
CA ASP A 67 -15.13 8.44 10.65
C ASP A 67 -14.23 7.91 9.53
N VAL A 68 -13.03 7.45 9.89
CA VAL A 68 -12.06 6.84 8.97
C VAL A 68 -12.67 5.62 8.26
N ASP A 69 -13.56 4.88 8.92
CA ASP A 69 -14.26 3.73 8.35
C ASP A 69 -15.29 4.12 7.29
N ASP A 70 -15.98 5.23 7.47
CA ASP A 70 -16.93 5.74 6.49
C ASP A 70 -16.19 6.17 5.22
N GLU A 71 -15.06 6.87 5.37
CA GLU A 71 -14.20 7.26 4.25
C GLU A 71 -13.62 6.03 3.52
N ALA A 72 -13.12 5.05 4.27
CA ALA A 72 -12.60 3.81 3.70
C ALA A 72 -13.71 3.00 3.01
N GLY A 73 -14.93 3.04 3.55
CA GLY A 73 -16.13 2.47 2.95
C GLY A 73 -16.48 3.13 1.61
N PHE A 74 -16.50 4.47 1.59
CA PHE A 74 -16.74 5.27 0.39
C PHE A 74 -15.74 4.92 -0.71
N LEU A 75 -14.44 4.91 -0.41
CA LEU A 75 -13.41 4.68 -1.42
C LEU A 75 -13.48 3.24 -1.99
N ARG A 76 -13.73 2.23 -1.15
CA ARG A 76 -13.94 0.84 -1.59
C ARG A 76 -15.17 0.70 -2.49
N ALA A 77 -16.24 1.43 -2.20
CA ALA A 77 -17.48 1.39 -2.98
C ALA A 77 -17.34 1.99 -4.39
N LEU A 78 -16.26 2.72 -4.69
CA LEU A 78 -15.99 3.24 -6.04
C LEU A 78 -15.64 2.12 -7.04
N LYS A 79 -15.35 0.90 -6.58
CA LYS A 79 -15.02 -0.26 -7.42
C LYS A 79 -15.93 -1.44 -7.09
N ALA A 80 -16.24 -2.23 -8.12
CA ALA A 80 -16.96 -3.48 -7.93
C ALA A 80 -16.12 -4.51 -7.15
N ASP A 81 -14.80 -4.52 -7.39
CA ASP A 81 -13.83 -5.25 -6.59
C ASP A 81 -13.06 -4.28 -5.66
N PRO A 82 -13.27 -4.35 -4.33
CA PRO A 82 -12.52 -3.53 -3.38
C PRO A 82 -11.00 -3.75 -3.42
N ALA A 83 -10.52 -4.90 -3.89
CA ALA A 83 -9.09 -5.17 -4.06
C ALA A 83 -8.47 -4.38 -5.22
N ALA A 84 -9.29 -3.81 -6.11
CA ALA A 84 -8.85 -2.90 -7.16
C ALA A 84 -8.65 -1.46 -6.65
N VAL A 85 -8.80 -1.21 -5.34
CA VAL A 85 -8.45 0.05 -4.69
C VAL A 85 -7.23 -0.17 -3.83
N THR A 86 -6.22 0.67 -4.01
CA THR A 86 -5.03 0.69 -3.19
C THR A 86 -4.75 2.09 -2.69
N VAL A 87 -4.27 2.15 -1.46
CA VAL A 87 -4.00 3.39 -0.75
C VAL A 87 -2.61 3.32 -0.15
N THR A 88 -1.85 4.38 -0.30
CA THR A 88 -0.60 4.56 0.44
C THR A 88 -0.57 5.92 1.08
N THR A 89 -0.08 5.97 2.32
CA THR A 89 0.12 7.20 3.07
C THR A 89 1.61 7.40 3.31
N LEU A 90 2.11 8.57 2.91
CA LEU A 90 3.43 9.09 3.24
C LEU A 90 3.25 10.25 4.23
N ALA A 91 3.58 10.04 5.50
CA ALA A 91 3.40 11.01 6.58
C ALA A 91 4.47 10.81 7.67
N GLY A 92 4.49 11.68 8.69
CA GLY A 92 5.30 11.42 9.89
C GLY A 92 4.80 10.18 10.63
N GLU A 93 5.68 9.46 11.33
CA GLU A 93 5.33 8.16 11.90
C GLU A 93 4.12 8.27 12.85
N PRO A 94 3.05 7.47 12.65
CA PRO A 94 1.82 7.58 13.43
C PRO A 94 1.97 7.35 14.94
N ASP A 95 3.03 6.65 15.37
CA ASP A 95 3.29 6.31 16.76
C ASP A 95 4.19 7.32 17.49
N ARG A 96 4.80 8.28 16.77
CA ARG A 96 5.68 9.33 17.33
C ARG A 96 4.90 10.56 17.74
N VAL A 97 3.90 10.39 18.61
CA VAL A 97 3.01 11.46 19.04
C VAL A 97 3.56 12.19 20.27
N ALA A 98 3.72 13.50 20.17
CA ALA A 98 4.02 14.36 21.30
C ALA A 98 3.28 15.69 21.18
N LEU A 99 2.91 16.24 22.34
CA LEU A 99 2.30 17.57 22.44
C LEU A 99 3.30 18.55 23.06
N ALA A 100 3.40 19.74 22.51
CA ALA A 100 4.22 20.82 23.03
C ALA A 100 3.36 22.06 23.31
N ARG A 101 3.78 22.85 24.29
CA ARG A 101 3.14 24.14 24.57
C ARG A 101 3.69 25.21 23.63
N THR A 102 2.78 25.88 22.93
CA THR A 102 3.09 27.03 22.08
C THR A 102 2.22 28.21 22.49
N GLY A 103 2.84 29.24 23.07
CA GLY A 103 2.12 30.36 23.69
C GLY A 103 1.20 29.87 24.81
N ASP A 104 -0.09 30.19 24.70
CA ASP A 104 -1.12 29.78 25.67
C ASP A 104 -1.79 28.44 25.31
N GLY A 105 -1.42 27.81 24.19
CA GLY A 105 -2.04 26.59 23.66
C GLY A 105 -1.11 25.37 23.64
N LEU A 106 -1.67 24.23 23.24
CA LEU A 106 -0.94 23.02 22.87
C LEU A 106 -0.91 22.88 21.35
N GLU A 107 0.15 22.25 20.86
CA GLU A 107 0.31 21.86 19.47
C GLU A 107 0.83 20.43 19.38
N VAL A 108 0.50 19.76 18.27
CA VAL A 108 1.13 18.49 17.93
C VAL A 108 2.55 18.77 17.44
N SER A 109 3.53 18.20 18.14
CA SER A 109 4.94 18.27 17.76
C SER A 109 5.19 17.51 16.46
N PRO A 110 6.19 17.92 15.66
CA PRO A 110 6.68 17.10 14.56
C PRO A 110 7.12 15.71 15.04
N ALA A 111 6.87 14.69 14.24
CA ALA A 111 7.35 13.31 14.48
C ALA A 111 8.88 13.24 14.38
N CYS A 112 9.45 14.08 13.52
CA CYS A 112 10.88 14.32 13.37
C CYS A 112 11.13 15.71 12.77
N THR A 113 12.41 16.07 12.74
CA THR A 113 12.90 17.23 12.02
C THR A 113 13.97 16.78 11.04
N ASP A 114 13.69 16.84 9.75
CA ASP A 114 14.71 16.66 8.72
C ASP A 114 15.33 18.03 8.41
N ALA A 115 16.50 18.30 8.99
CA ALA A 115 17.24 19.53 8.75
C ALA A 115 17.85 19.60 7.34
N VAL A 116 17.94 18.47 6.62
CA VAL A 116 18.54 18.38 5.27
C VAL A 116 17.51 18.73 4.21
N ASN A 117 16.27 18.24 4.36
CA ASN A 117 15.20 18.48 3.39
C ASN A 117 14.17 19.55 3.83
N ASP A 118 14.35 20.16 5.01
CA ASP A 118 13.45 21.15 5.61
C ASP A 118 12.00 20.64 5.76
N VAL A 119 11.85 19.34 6.04
CA VAL A 119 10.55 18.71 6.27
C VAL A 119 10.38 18.43 7.76
N THR A 120 9.26 18.86 8.31
CA THR A 120 8.89 18.65 9.72
C THR A 120 7.53 17.94 9.81
N PRO A 121 7.46 16.69 9.34
CA PRO A 121 6.19 16.00 9.24
C PRO A 121 5.64 15.72 10.64
N ARG A 122 4.35 16.00 10.85
CA ARG A 122 3.63 15.59 12.05
C ARG A 122 3.12 14.15 11.91
N PRO A 123 2.84 13.45 13.04
CA PRO A 123 2.32 12.09 13.03
C PRO A 123 1.02 11.98 12.22
N GLY A 124 0.97 11.09 11.23
CA GLY A 124 -0.21 10.82 10.41
C GLY A 124 -1.11 9.73 11.00
N ILE A 125 -1.74 9.99 12.15
CA ILE A 125 -2.50 8.97 12.92
C ILE A 125 -3.74 8.51 12.16
N ARG A 126 -4.57 9.46 11.71
CA ARG A 126 -5.80 9.17 10.97
C ARG A 126 -5.52 8.69 9.57
N LEU A 127 -4.57 9.32 8.87
CA LEU A 127 -4.14 8.87 7.53
C LEU A 127 -3.50 7.47 7.56
N GLY A 128 -2.73 7.16 8.60
CA GLY A 128 -2.15 5.84 8.81
C GLY A 128 -3.23 4.78 9.08
N ALA A 129 -4.20 5.10 9.94
CA ALA A 129 -5.33 4.22 10.18
C ALA A 129 -6.20 4.01 8.93
N PHE A 130 -6.43 5.06 8.13
CA PHE A 130 -7.15 4.99 6.86
C PHE A 130 -6.48 4.03 5.89
N ALA A 131 -5.16 4.18 5.67
CA ALA A 131 -4.39 3.25 4.86
C ALA A 131 -4.51 1.81 5.39
N GLY A 132 -4.43 1.62 6.71
CA GLY A 132 -4.65 0.31 7.34
C GLY A 132 -6.02 -0.32 7.03
N ARG A 133 -7.13 0.45 7.08
CA ARG A 133 -8.48 -0.04 6.71
C ARG A 133 -8.59 -0.43 5.24
N MET A 134 -7.78 0.20 4.41
CA MET A 134 -7.69 -0.07 2.98
C MET A 134 -6.73 -1.21 2.63
N ARG A 135 -6.11 -1.86 3.63
CA ARG A 135 -5.01 -2.83 3.45
C ARG A 135 -3.85 -2.24 2.65
N GLY A 136 -3.68 -0.94 2.76
CA GLY A 136 -2.64 -0.15 2.15
C GLY A 136 -1.36 -0.09 2.97
N SER A 137 -0.38 0.64 2.46
CA SER A 137 0.90 0.88 3.13
C SER A 137 0.95 2.24 3.80
N VAL A 138 1.72 2.31 4.89
CA VAL A 138 2.14 3.55 5.55
C VAL A 138 3.65 3.59 5.50
N ALA A 139 4.21 4.63 4.89
CA ALA A 139 5.65 4.88 4.92
C ALA A 139 5.92 6.16 5.72
N GLY A 140 6.80 6.04 6.71
CA GLY A 140 7.24 7.15 7.54
C GLY A 140 8.21 8.05 6.77
N LEU A 141 8.03 9.36 6.87
CA LEU A 141 8.92 10.35 6.23
C LEU A 141 10.14 10.71 7.07
N CYS A 142 10.33 10.14 8.26
CA CYS A 142 11.42 10.54 9.15
C CYS A 142 12.70 9.74 9.00
N GLU A 143 12.65 8.56 8.38
CA GLU A 143 13.79 7.66 8.26
C GLU A 143 14.25 7.48 6.81
N GLN A 144 13.58 8.11 5.86
CA GLN A 144 13.75 7.87 4.43
C GLN A 144 13.30 9.06 3.59
N THR A 145 13.84 9.16 2.38
CA THR A 145 13.47 10.17 1.39
C THR A 145 12.07 9.90 0.82
N LEU A 146 11.45 10.91 0.20
CA LEU A 146 10.18 10.75 -0.51
C LEU A 146 10.25 9.70 -1.63
N GLU A 147 11.41 9.56 -2.29
CA GLU A 147 11.64 8.56 -3.34
C GLU A 147 11.59 7.14 -2.76
N GLU A 148 12.29 6.91 -1.65
CA GLU A 148 12.26 5.64 -0.92
C GLU A 148 10.86 5.35 -0.35
N ALA A 149 10.18 6.37 0.17
CA ALA A 149 8.81 6.28 0.69
C ALA A 149 7.75 6.00 -0.38
N GLY A 150 7.98 6.43 -1.62
CA GLY A 150 7.12 6.11 -2.76
C GLY A 150 7.20 4.66 -3.23
N THR A 151 8.27 3.92 -2.88
CA THR A 151 8.48 2.56 -3.39
C THR A 151 7.39 1.58 -2.96
N PRO A 152 7.01 1.48 -1.66
CA PRO A 152 5.85 0.68 -1.25
C PRO A 152 4.55 1.06 -1.98
N ALA A 153 4.31 2.37 -2.21
CA ALA A 153 3.15 2.85 -2.96
C ALA A 153 3.13 2.33 -4.40
N GLY A 154 4.29 2.37 -5.06
CA GLY A 154 4.47 1.82 -6.40
C GLY A 154 4.20 0.32 -6.43
N LEU A 155 4.67 -0.44 -5.45
CA LEU A 155 4.44 -1.87 -5.34
C LEU A 155 2.96 -2.22 -5.13
N ASP A 156 2.28 -1.52 -4.23
CA ASP A 156 0.86 -1.76 -3.95
C ASP A 156 -0.02 -1.34 -5.14
N LEU A 157 0.32 -0.26 -5.83
CA LEU A 157 -0.34 0.12 -7.08
C LEU A 157 -0.17 -0.93 -8.17
N ARG A 158 1.05 -1.46 -8.30
CA ARG A 158 1.34 -2.52 -9.27
C ARG A 158 0.59 -3.81 -8.94
N ARG A 159 0.51 -4.20 -7.66
CA ARG A 159 -0.29 -5.36 -7.22
C ARG A 159 -1.77 -5.18 -7.53
N ALA A 160 -2.34 -4.01 -7.23
CA ALA A 160 -3.75 -3.70 -7.52
C ALA A 160 -4.06 -3.65 -9.02
N LEU A 161 -3.09 -3.22 -9.84
CA LEU A 161 -3.16 -3.26 -11.31
C LEU A 161 -2.92 -4.68 -11.88
N GLY A 162 -2.68 -5.67 -11.03
CA GLY A 162 -2.42 -7.05 -11.46
C GLY A 162 -1.10 -7.21 -12.21
N HIS A 163 -0.09 -6.36 -11.93
CA HIS A 163 1.26 -6.62 -12.41
C HIS A 163 1.75 -7.94 -11.80
N ARG A 164 2.15 -8.85 -12.68
CA ARG A 164 2.52 -10.23 -12.34
C ARG A 164 4.04 -10.38 -12.18
N CYS A 165 4.72 -9.36 -11.69
CA CYS A 165 6.17 -9.39 -11.52
C CYS A 165 6.54 -10.17 -10.27
N LEU A 166 7.57 -11.01 -10.37
CA LEU A 166 8.01 -11.88 -9.30
C LEU A 166 9.04 -11.17 -8.42
N GLU A 167 9.00 -11.40 -7.12
CA GLU A 167 9.98 -10.86 -6.16
C GLU A 167 11.00 -11.95 -5.78
N GLY A 168 12.24 -11.55 -5.49
CA GLY A 168 13.32 -12.45 -5.04
C GLY A 168 14.24 -12.98 -6.15
N ARG A 169 15.28 -13.72 -5.72
CA ARG A 169 16.20 -14.47 -6.59
C ARG A 169 15.63 -15.85 -6.87
N ILE A 170 14.96 -16.01 -7.99
CA ILE A 170 14.34 -17.30 -8.34
C ILE A 170 15.43 -18.26 -8.82
N LEU A 171 15.46 -19.45 -8.22
CA LEU A 171 16.46 -20.46 -8.50
C LEU A 171 16.30 -21.01 -9.92
N ASP A 172 17.40 -20.99 -10.69
CA ASP A 172 17.54 -21.83 -11.87
C ASP A 172 17.87 -23.25 -11.41
N VAL A 173 16.88 -24.16 -11.46
CA VAL A 173 17.07 -25.52 -10.94
C VAL A 173 17.93 -26.39 -11.84
N LYS A 174 18.22 -25.93 -13.06
CA LYS A 174 19.07 -26.65 -14.03
C LYS A 174 19.94 -25.68 -14.83
N PRO A 175 20.94 -25.06 -14.18
CA PRO A 175 21.79 -24.04 -14.80
C PRO A 175 22.66 -24.56 -15.95
N TRP A 176 22.72 -25.87 -16.17
CA TRP A 176 23.41 -26.49 -17.30
C TRP A 176 22.54 -26.59 -18.56
N GLU A 177 21.22 -26.36 -18.47
CA GLU A 177 20.34 -26.25 -19.63
C GLU A 177 20.31 -24.79 -20.13
N PRO A 178 20.28 -24.52 -21.45
CA PRO A 178 20.20 -23.15 -21.94
C PRO A 178 18.92 -22.43 -21.49
N GLY A 179 19.09 -21.25 -20.89
CA GLY A 179 17.99 -20.43 -20.38
C GLY A 179 17.59 -20.82 -18.95
N VAL A 180 16.86 -19.94 -18.26
CA VAL A 180 16.51 -20.14 -16.85
C VAL A 180 15.42 -21.20 -16.70
N GLN A 181 15.69 -22.25 -15.92
CA GLN A 181 14.73 -23.31 -15.63
C GLN A 181 14.08 -23.06 -14.27
N PHE A 182 12.92 -22.40 -14.27
CA PHE A 182 12.18 -22.11 -13.04
C PHE A 182 11.44 -23.35 -12.52
N GLN A 183 11.55 -23.63 -11.21
CA GLN A 183 10.64 -24.56 -10.53
C GLN A 183 9.58 -23.77 -9.78
N CYS A 184 8.42 -23.59 -10.42
CA CYS A 184 7.29 -22.89 -9.82
C CYS A 184 6.00 -23.70 -9.93
N GLU A 185 5.14 -23.54 -8.92
CA GLU A 185 3.75 -23.97 -8.90
C GLU A 185 2.86 -22.75 -9.03
N VAL A 186 1.88 -22.80 -9.93
CA VAL A 186 0.95 -21.71 -10.19
C VAL A 186 -0.47 -22.21 -10.05
N GLU A 187 -1.26 -21.49 -9.26
CA GLU A 187 -2.64 -21.84 -8.93
C GLU A 187 -3.56 -20.66 -9.24
N ALA A 188 -4.71 -20.95 -9.83
CA ALA A 188 -5.85 -20.05 -9.91
C ALA A 188 -6.75 -20.28 -8.68
N VAL A 189 -7.06 -19.21 -7.95
CA VAL A 189 -7.96 -19.25 -6.79
C VAL A 189 -9.20 -18.45 -7.13
N SER A 190 -10.36 -19.11 -7.21
CA SER A 190 -11.64 -18.46 -7.51
C SER A 190 -12.14 -17.62 -6.33
N ALA A 191 -13.17 -16.80 -6.57
CA ALA A 191 -13.81 -16.00 -5.52
C ALA A 191 -14.41 -16.87 -4.39
N GLY A 192 -14.77 -18.13 -4.70
CA GLY A 192 -15.24 -19.11 -3.72
C GLY A 192 -14.11 -19.83 -2.97
N GLY A 193 -12.85 -19.54 -3.27
CA GLY A 193 -11.67 -20.16 -2.68
C GLY A 193 -11.28 -21.51 -3.31
N GLU A 194 -11.93 -21.92 -4.40
CA GLU A 194 -11.54 -23.13 -5.13
C GLU A 194 -10.18 -22.94 -5.80
N VAL A 195 -9.31 -23.92 -5.66
CA VAL A 195 -7.92 -23.87 -6.15
C VAL A 195 -7.77 -24.79 -7.35
N THR A 196 -7.33 -24.25 -8.48
CA THR A 196 -7.02 -24.99 -9.70
C THR A 196 -5.56 -24.81 -10.07
N ALA A 197 -4.80 -25.90 -10.14
CA ALA A 197 -3.41 -25.86 -10.60
C ALA A 197 -3.34 -25.55 -12.10
N LEU A 198 -2.44 -24.64 -12.48
CA LEU A 198 -2.19 -24.28 -13.87
C LEU A 198 -0.93 -24.99 -14.37
N ALA A 199 -1.01 -25.59 -15.55
CA ALA A 199 0.15 -26.19 -16.19
C ALA A 199 1.05 -25.13 -16.82
N ALA A 200 2.35 -25.38 -16.90
CA ALA A 200 3.25 -24.54 -17.67
C ALA A 200 2.87 -24.58 -19.17
N CYS A 201 2.99 -23.46 -19.87
CA CYS A 201 2.73 -23.40 -21.29
C CYS A 201 3.74 -24.25 -22.06
N PRO A 202 3.29 -25.07 -23.04
CA PRO A 202 4.17 -25.85 -23.90
C PRO A 202 5.25 -24.99 -24.57
N ASN A 203 4.87 -23.80 -25.03
CA ASN A 203 5.81 -22.81 -25.56
C ASN A 203 5.80 -21.52 -24.72
N PRO A 204 6.79 -21.31 -23.83
CA PRO A 204 6.83 -20.14 -22.97
C PRO A 204 7.00 -18.83 -23.73
N ASN A 205 7.48 -18.85 -24.99
CA ASN A 205 7.57 -17.64 -25.81
C ASN A 205 6.23 -17.27 -26.47
N HIS A 206 5.33 -18.25 -26.65
CA HIS A 206 4.08 -18.14 -27.40
C HIS A 206 2.84 -18.38 -26.52
N VAL A 207 2.86 -17.86 -25.29
CA VAL A 207 1.78 -18.02 -24.30
C VAL A 207 0.38 -17.73 -24.88
N PHE A 208 0.24 -16.75 -25.78
CA PHE A 208 -1.04 -16.36 -26.37
C PHE A 208 -1.57 -17.36 -27.41
N ASP A 209 -0.70 -18.16 -28.00
CA ASP A 209 -1.05 -19.09 -29.07
C ASP A 209 -1.63 -20.41 -28.51
N GLU A 210 -1.49 -20.64 -27.20
CA GLU A 210 -1.98 -21.84 -26.52
C GLU A 210 -3.53 -21.81 -26.34
N ASP A 211 -4.18 -22.96 -26.49
CA ASP A 211 -5.65 -23.08 -26.50
C ASP A 211 -6.30 -23.17 -25.10
N GLY A 212 -5.49 -23.31 -24.05
CA GLY A 212 -5.99 -23.54 -22.70
C GLY A 212 -5.21 -22.75 -21.64
N PRO A 213 -5.70 -22.79 -20.38
CA PRO A 213 -5.07 -22.03 -19.34
C PRO A 213 -3.70 -22.60 -19.02
N CYS A 214 -2.67 -21.77 -19.14
CA CYS A 214 -1.29 -22.14 -18.88
C CYS A 214 -0.49 -20.93 -18.42
N TRP A 215 0.68 -21.17 -17.83
CA TRP A 215 1.55 -20.08 -17.38
C TRP A 215 2.98 -20.18 -17.93
N ALA A 216 3.63 -19.04 -18.03
CA ALA A 216 5.07 -18.95 -18.28
C ALA A 216 5.67 -17.79 -17.50
N ILE A 217 6.96 -17.89 -17.17
CA ILE A 217 7.72 -16.77 -16.61
C ILE A 217 8.60 -16.22 -17.73
N LYS A 218 8.55 -14.90 -17.92
CA LYS A 218 9.30 -14.20 -18.96
C LYS A 218 10.24 -13.16 -18.37
N PRO A 219 11.48 -13.07 -18.86
CA PRO A 219 12.31 -11.89 -18.66
C PRO A 219 11.67 -10.70 -19.36
N GLY A 220 11.53 -9.57 -18.68
CA GLY A 220 10.80 -8.45 -19.25
C GLY A 220 10.97 -7.13 -18.51
N PRO A 221 12.08 -6.40 -18.71
CA PRO A 221 12.27 -5.06 -18.14
C PRO A 221 11.16 -4.08 -18.51
N ALA A 222 10.56 -4.22 -19.71
CA ALA A 222 9.46 -3.37 -20.14
C ALA A 222 8.16 -3.58 -19.33
N GLN A 223 7.98 -4.75 -18.70
CA GLN A 223 6.75 -5.11 -17.96
C GLN A 223 6.95 -5.01 -16.45
N CYS A 224 8.19 -5.17 -15.98
CA CYS A 224 8.54 -5.20 -14.57
C CYS A 224 9.38 -4.01 -14.09
N GLY A 225 9.73 -3.07 -14.97
CA GLY A 225 10.34 -1.79 -14.58
C GLY A 225 11.62 -1.99 -13.77
N ASP A 226 11.57 -1.65 -12.49
CA ASP A 226 12.65 -1.71 -11.49
C ASP A 226 12.57 -2.93 -10.55
N PHE A 227 11.69 -3.91 -10.78
CA PHE A 227 11.64 -5.14 -9.96
C PHE A 227 12.98 -5.89 -9.99
N PRO A 228 13.56 -6.28 -8.84
CA PRO A 228 14.89 -6.90 -8.80
C PRO A 228 15.05 -8.14 -9.69
N SER A 229 14.01 -8.98 -9.79
CA SER A 229 14.05 -10.19 -10.61
C SER A 229 13.97 -9.89 -12.11
N GLN A 230 13.32 -8.79 -12.50
CA GLN A 230 12.94 -8.49 -13.89
C GLN A 230 12.10 -9.61 -14.56
N LEU A 231 11.44 -10.45 -13.75
CA LEU A 231 10.64 -11.59 -14.20
C LEU A 231 9.15 -11.31 -14.06
N ALA A 232 8.40 -11.55 -15.15
CA ALA A 232 6.94 -11.47 -15.19
C ALA A 232 6.33 -12.86 -15.33
N LEU A 233 5.37 -13.21 -14.47
CA LEU A 233 4.46 -14.31 -14.68
C LEU A 233 3.40 -13.89 -15.71
N GLN A 234 3.29 -14.64 -16.79
CA GLN A 234 2.23 -14.50 -17.77
C GLN A 234 1.30 -15.71 -17.66
N VAL A 235 0.00 -15.47 -17.49
CA VAL A 235 -1.02 -16.53 -17.50
C VAL A 235 -1.90 -16.32 -18.72
N ASN A 236 -1.98 -17.36 -19.56
CA ASN A 236 -3.04 -17.54 -20.52
C ASN A 236 -4.23 -18.14 -19.76
N TRP A 237 -5.41 -17.52 -19.83
CA TRP A 237 -6.64 -17.95 -19.18
C TRP A 237 -7.60 -18.68 -20.12
N GLY A 238 -7.23 -18.82 -21.40
CA GLY A 238 -8.09 -19.30 -22.48
C GLY A 238 -9.12 -18.25 -22.90
N GLY A 239 -10.04 -18.64 -23.79
CA GLY A 239 -11.12 -17.77 -24.27
C GLY A 239 -10.67 -16.67 -25.23
N ASP A 240 -11.52 -15.65 -25.40
CA ASP A 240 -11.33 -14.56 -26.37
C ASP A 240 -10.31 -13.52 -25.92
N ASP A 241 -10.16 -13.32 -24.60
CA ASP A 241 -9.13 -12.46 -24.01
C ASP A 241 -8.22 -13.25 -23.08
N LYS A 242 -7.27 -13.95 -23.72
CA LYS A 242 -6.39 -14.92 -23.07
C LYS A 242 -5.52 -14.35 -21.97
N LEU A 243 -5.22 -13.04 -21.93
CA LEU A 243 -4.31 -12.48 -20.92
C LEU A 243 -5.01 -11.78 -19.76
N THR A 244 -6.30 -11.50 -19.91
CA THR A 244 -7.08 -10.87 -18.87
C THR A 244 -7.49 -11.88 -17.82
N THR A 245 -7.15 -11.59 -16.56
CA THR A 245 -7.55 -12.44 -15.44
C THR A 245 -9.07 -12.42 -15.31
N PRO A 246 -9.73 -13.59 -15.25
CA PRO A 246 -11.17 -13.64 -15.05
C PRO A 246 -11.60 -12.93 -13.76
N PRO A 247 -12.76 -12.25 -13.75
CA PRO A 247 -13.23 -11.55 -12.56
C PRO A 247 -13.31 -12.47 -11.32
N GLY A 248 -12.80 -11.98 -10.19
CA GLY A 248 -12.79 -12.72 -8.92
C GLY A 248 -11.81 -13.89 -8.86
N VAL A 249 -10.94 -14.07 -9.86
CA VAL A 249 -9.86 -15.04 -9.83
C VAL A 249 -8.56 -14.35 -9.43
N THR A 250 -7.83 -14.93 -8.48
CA THR A 250 -6.48 -14.51 -8.12
C THR A 250 -5.47 -15.59 -8.52
N THR A 251 -4.24 -15.20 -8.83
CA THR A 251 -3.15 -16.14 -9.12
C THR A 251 -2.23 -16.23 -7.92
N ARG A 252 -1.93 -17.46 -7.47
CA ARG A 252 -0.89 -17.73 -6.48
C ARG A 252 0.28 -18.40 -7.17
N VAL A 253 1.47 -17.86 -6.95
CA VAL A 253 2.73 -18.42 -7.46
C VAL A 253 3.60 -18.83 -6.27
N ARG A 254 4.25 -19.98 -6.37
CA ARG A 254 5.26 -20.44 -5.41
C ARG A 254 6.45 -20.96 -6.20
N CYS A 255 7.62 -20.38 -6.00
CA CYS A 255 8.83 -20.74 -6.74
C CYS A 255 9.94 -21.16 -5.78
N ALA A 256 10.82 -22.04 -6.25
CA ALA A 256 12.12 -22.24 -5.61
C ALA A 256 12.94 -20.95 -5.71
N VAL A 257 13.53 -20.52 -4.60
CA VAL A 257 14.39 -19.33 -4.52
C VAL A 257 15.82 -19.76 -4.17
N GLU A 258 16.81 -18.96 -4.55
CA GLU A 258 18.18 -19.15 -4.07
C GLU A 258 18.20 -18.94 -2.55
N ASP A 259 18.86 -19.85 -1.82
CA ASP A 259 19.11 -19.62 -0.40
C ASP A 259 20.07 -18.43 -0.28
N ASP A 260 19.66 -17.38 0.43
CA ASP A 260 20.59 -16.35 0.91
C ASP A 260 21.48 -17.01 1.96
N ASP A 261 22.61 -17.60 1.54
CA ASP A 261 23.62 -18.09 2.47
C ASP A 261 24.16 -16.86 3.22
N PRO A 262 23.99 -16.72 4.55
CA PRO A 262 24.28 -15.49 5.29
C PRO A 262 25.79 -15.30 5.54
N LEU A 263 26.66 -15.81 4.65
CA LEU A 263 28.11 -15.90 4.86
C LEU A 263 28.99 -15.27 3.78
N ASP A 264 28.43 -14.52 2.82
CA ASP A 264 29.21 -13.65 1.92
C ASP A 264 28.96 -12.15 2.18
#